data_AF-A0A9E5RP89-F1
#
_entry.id   AF-A0A9E5RP89-F1
#
_cell.length_a   1.000
_cell.length_b   1.000
_cell.length_c   1.000
_cell.angle_alpha   90.00
_cell.angle_beta   90.00
_cell.angle_gamma   90.00
#
_symmetry.space_group_name_H-M   'P 1'
#
loop_
_entity.id
_entity.type
_entity.pdbx_description
1 polymer ?
#
loop_
_entity_poly.entity_id
_entity_poly.type
_entity_poly.pdbx_seq_one_letter_code
_entity_poly.pdbx_strand_id
1 'polypeptide(L)'
;MTQQNLLELAKQGDPQAIATLMNRSLQPKGMTASVDVRGDRLQVLLESAQIPNRQGMVAFVRNGITTLGLKSIQSIEIISRQVGNSSPAWTEEIFLKPLTPPVSPPATS
;
A
#
# COMPACT_ATOMS: atom_id res chain seq x y z
N MET A 1 15.15 16.32 9.62
CA MET A 1 14.62 14.97 9.97
C MET A 1 15.60 13.93 9.42
N THR A 2 16.12 13.02 10.24
CA THR A 2 17.05 11.97 9.82
C THR A 2 16.28 10.75 9.26
N GLN A 3 16.86 10.04 8.29
CA GLN A 3 16.23 8.87 7.64
C GLN A 3 15.85 7.74 8.62
N GLN A 4 16.55 7.66 9.76
CA GLN A 4 16.28 6.68 10.82
C GLN A 4 14.91 6.91 11.47
N ASN A 5 14.51 8.18 11.66
CA ASN A 5 13.22 8.52 12.24
C ASN A 5 12.05 8.15 11.31
N LEU A 6 12.27 8.24 10.00
CA LEU A 6 11.25 7.93 9.01
C LEU A 6 10.92 6.43 9.01
N LEU A 7 11.92 5.56 9.12
CA LEU A 7 11.68 4.11 9.18
C LEU A 7 10.92 3.72 10.45
N GLU A 8 11.28 4.31 11.59
CA GLU A 8 10.60 4.08 12.88
C GLU A 8 9.14 4.53 12.84
N LEU A 9 8.86 5.69 12.25
CA LEU A 9 7.50 6.20 12.04
C LEU A 9 6.73 5.31 11.07
N ALA A 10 7.35 4.91 9.97
CA ALA A 10 6.71 4.03 9.00
C ALA A 10 6.40 2.64 9.58
N LYS A 11 7.17 2.14 10.55
CA LYS A 11 6.87 0.91 11.31
C LYS A 11 5.74 1.09 12.33
N GLN A 12 5.49 2.32 12.77
CA GLN A 12 4.36 2.66 13.65
C GLN A 12 3.05 2.84 12.88
N GLY A 13 3.08 2.80 11.55
CA GLY A 13 1.92 3.05 10.69
C GLY A 13 1.75 4.52 10.34
N ASP A 14 2.80 5.33 10.47
CA ASP A 14 2.73 6.75 10.13
C ASP A 14 2.55 6.95 8.60
N PRO A 15 1.45 7.57 8.16
CA PRO A 15 1.16 7.73 6.73
C PRO A 15 2.21 8.58 6.00
N GLN A 16 2.70 9.67 6.61
CA GLN A 16 3.68 10.55 5.96
C GLN A 16 5.03 9.85 5.75
N ALA A 17 5.45 9.05 6.73
CA ALA A 17 6.68 8.30 6.66
C ALA A 17 6.63 7.21 5.57
N ILE A 18 5.53 6.46 5.51
CA ILE A 18 5.30 5.44 4.47
C ILE A 18 5.26 6.11 3.10
N ALA A 19 4.49 7.19 2.94
CA ALA A 19 4.42 7.95 1.70
C ALA A 19 5.80 8.43 1.26
N THR A 20 6.60 8.97 2.18
CA THR A 20 7.94 9.48 1.87
C THR A 20 8.87 8.36 1.42
N LEU A 21 8.82 7.19 2.05
CA LEU A 21 9.58 6.00 1.62
C LEU A 21 9.17 5.55 0.21
N MET A 22 7.87 5.52 -0.07
CA MET A 22 7.34 5.14 -1.39
C MET A 22 7.74 6.16 -2.47
N ASN A 23 7.56 7.45 -2.20
CA ASN A 23 7.97 8.53 -3.10
C ASN A 23 9.45 8.46 -3.43
N ARG A 24 10.31 8.08 -2.49
CA ARG A 24 11.74 7.97 -2.76
C ARG A 24 12.07 6.94 -3.87
N SER A 25 11.26 5.90 -4.02
CA SER A 25 11.40 4.92 -5.11
C SER A 25 10.61 5.29 -6.38
N LEU A 26 9.58 6.12 -6.25
CA LEU A 26 8.62 6.46 -7.31
C LEU A 26 8.93 7.79 -8.01
N GLN A 27 9.43 8.79 -7.29
CA GLN A 27 9.87 10.09 -7.82
C GLN A 27 10.91 9.98 -8.94
N PRO A 28 11.96 9.12 -8.86
CA PRO A 28 12.89 8.96 -9.99
C PRO A 28 12.22 8.37 -11.24
N LYS A 29 11.02 7.79 -11.12
CA LYS A 29 10.20 7.29 -12.22
C LYS A 29 9.08 8.28 -12.63
N GLY A 30 9.07 9.49 -12.07
CA GLY A 30 8.03 10.50 -12.34
C GLY A 30 6.66 10.14 -11.74
N MET A 31 6.65 9.42 -10.62
CA MET A 31 5.43 9.01 -9.92
C MET A 31 5.42 9.54 -8.48
N THR A 32 4.24 9.85 -7.97
CA THR A 32 4.01 10.30 -6.59
C THR A 32 3.09 9.33 -5.87
N ALA A 33 3.35 9.10 -4.58
CA ALA A 33 2.51 8.28 -3.72
C ALA A 33 2.04 9.08 -2.52
N SER A 34 0.74 9.11 -2.27
CA SER A 34 0.15 9.65 -1.06
C SER A 34 -0.39 8.51 -0.24
N VAL A 35 -0.11 8.51 1.05
CA VAL A 35 -0.60 7.51 1.98
C VAL A 35 -1.43 8.22 3.04
N ASP A 36 -2.57 7.64 3.36
CA ASP A 36 -3.48 8.10 4.40
C ASP A 36 -3.91 6.89 5.23
N VAL A 37 -3.96 7.04 6.55
CA VAL A 37 -4.37 5.97 7.46
C VAL A 37 -5.67 6.38 8.13
N ARG A 38 -6.69 5.53 8.00
CA ARG A 38 -8.02 5.69 8.60
C ARG A 38 -8.28 4.49 9.51
N GLY A 39 -7.94 4.66 10.79
CA GLY A 39 -7.99 3.57 11.77
C GLY A 39 -7.04 2.45 11.37
N ASP A 40 -7.60 1.27 11.08
CA ASP A 40 -6.89 0.07 10.67
C ASP A 40 -6.84 -0.16 9.15
N ARG A 41 -7.29 0.82 8.35
CA ARG A 41 -7.17 0.83 6.89
C ARG A 41 -6.14 1.84 6.41
N LEU A 42 -5.27 1.40 5.50
CA LEU A 42 -4.26 2.25 4.86
C LEU A 42 -4.63 2.49 3.40
N GLN A 43 -4.85 3.75 3.02
CA GLN A 43 -5.12 4.16 1.66
C GLN A 43 -3.84 4.65 1.00
N VAL A 44 -3.55 4.20 -0.21
CA VAL A 44 -2.39 4.57 -1.02
C VAL A 44 -2.89 5.11 -2.35
N LEU A 45 -2.79 6.42 -2.56
CA LEU A 45 -3.04 7.04 -3.85
C LEU A 45 -1.71 7.17 -4.61
N LEU A 46 -1.63 6.51 -5.77
CA LEU A 46 -0.51 6.55 -6.69
C LEU A 46 -0.89 7.42 -7.88
N GLU A 47 -0.18 8.53 -8.06
CA GLU A 47 -0.37 9.43 -9.17
C GLU A 47 0.85 9.39 -10.09
N SER A 48 0.61 9.16 -11.38
CA SER A 48 1.69 8.98 -12.35
C SER A 48 1.28 9.39 -13.75
N ALA A 49 2.25 9.84 -14.56
CA ALA A 49 1.99 10.17 -15.97
C ALA A 49 1.58 8.92 -16.79
N GLN A 50 2.18 7.77 -16.47
CA GLN A 50 1.82 6.47 -17.05
C GLN A 50 1.24 5.56 -15.98
N ILE A 51 0.18 4.81 -16.33
CA ILE A 51 -0.46 3.88 -15.40
C ILE A 51 0.48 2.70 -15.12
N PRO A 52 0.90 2.49 -13.85
CA PRO A 52 1.73 1.36 -13.50
C PRO A 52 0.95 0.05 -13.56
N ASN A 53 1.66 -1.06 -13.74
CA ASN A 53 1.07 -2.40 -13.72
C ASN A 53 0.44 -2.68 -12.35
N ARG A 54 -0.87 -2.94 -12.33
CA ARG A 54 -1.66 -3.20 -11.12
C ARG A 54 -1.02 -4.26 -10.23
N GLN A 55 -0.77 -5.46 -10.76
CA GLN A 55 -0.17 -6.56 -9.99
C GLN A 55 1.22 -6.21 -9.44
N GLY A 56 2.07 -5.58 -10.26
CA GLY A 56 3.41 -5.20 -9.83
C GLY A 56 3.39 -4.18 -8.69
N MET A 57 2.44 -3.25 -8.76
CA MET A 57 2.28 -2.21 -7.76
C MET A 57 1.65 -2.74 -6.47
N VAL A 58 0.62 -3.58 -6.58
CA VAL A 58 0.03 -4.34 -5.47
C VAL A 58 1.10 -5.14 -4.73
N ALA A 59 1.94 -5.88 -5.47
CA ALA A 59 3.03 -6.63 -4.88
C ALA A 59 4.07 -5.72 -4.22
N PHE A 60 4.40 -4.58 -4.83
CA PHE A 60 5.33 -3.59 -4.27
C PHE A 60 4.82 -3.03 -2.94
N VAL A 61 3.59 -2.54 -2.89
CA VAL A 61 2.97 -2.00 -1.67
C VAL A 61 2.86 -3.08 -0.60
N ARG A 62 2.33 -4.26 -0.95
CA ARG A 62 2.20 -5.38 -0.02
C ARG A 62 3.55 -5.78 0.58
N ASN A 63 4.59 -5.91 -0.24
CA ASN A 63 5.94 -6.22 0.27
C ASN A 63 6.49 -5.10 1.15
N GLY A 64 6.31 -3.83 0.77
CA GLY A 64 6.75 -2.69 1.57
C GLY A 64 6.10 -2.69 2.96
N ILE A 65 4.78 -2.84 3.01
CA ILE A 65 4.02 -2.88 4.27
C ILE A 65 4.37 -4.11 5.11
N THR A 66 4.52 -5.28 4.47
CA THR A 66 4.94 -6.52 5.15
C THR A 66 6.36 -6.37 5.73
N THR A 67 7.27 -5.74 4.98
CA THR A 67 8.66 -5.47 5.42
C THR A 67 8.70 -4.48 6.58
N LEU A 68 7.82 -3.49 6.57
CA LEU A 68 7.64 -2.56 7.69
C LEU A 68 7.06 -3.25 8.93
N GLY A 69 6.43 -4.42 8.78
CA GLY A 69 5.88 -5.18 9.90
C GLY A 69 4.69 -4.48 10.56
N LEU A 70 3.87 -3.77 9.77
CA LEU A 70 2.70 -3.05 10.25
C LEU A 70 1.62 -4.02 10.75
N LYS A 71 1.63 -4.31 12.06
CA LYS A 71 0.63 -5.18 12.70
C LYS A 71 -0.72 -4.50 12.92
N SER A 72 -0.74 -3.17 12.92
CA SER A 72 -1.93 -2.36 13.17
C SER A 72 -2.84 -2.19 11.95
N ILE A 73 -2.32 -2.42 10.74
CA ILE A 73 -3.10 -2.31 9.49
C ILE A 73 -3.70 -3.67 9.15
N GLN A 74 -5.00 -3.70 8.87
CA GLN A 74 -5.73 -4.91 8.47
C GLN A 74 -5.94 -4.98 6.96
N SER A 75 -6.15 -3.83 6.34
CA SER A 75 -6.45 -3.70 4.91
C SER A 75 -5.74 -2.49 4.31
N ILE A 76 -5.32 -2.63 3.05
CA ILE A 76 -4.66 -1.60 2.27
C ILE A 76 -5.50 -1.37 1.01
N GLU A 77 -5.89 -0.13 0.75
CA GLU A 77 -6.55 0.28 -0.48
C GLU A 77 -5.55 1.01 -1.36
N ILE A 78 -5.30 0.53 -2.57
CA ILE A 78 -4.37 1.11 -3.53
C ILE A 78 -5.19 1.71 -4.67
N ILE A 79 -5.07 3.01 -4.87
CA ILE A 79 -5.77 3.75 -5.91
C ILE A 79 -4.69 4.27 -6.86
N SER A 80 -4.77 3.94 -8.14
CA SER A 80 -3.88 4.51 -9.15
C SER A 80 -4.65 5.50 -10.01
N ARG A 81 -4.07 6.69 -10.20
CA ARG A 81 -4.60 7.77 -11.03
C ARG A 81 -3.55 8.21 -12.04
N GLN A 82 -4.00 8.46 -13.27
CA GLN A 82 -3.17 9.13 -14.26
C GLN A 82 -3.16 10.62 -14.02
N VAL A 83 -1.99 11.26 -14.08
CA VAL A 83 -1.89 12.72 -14.14
C VAL A 83 -2.71 13.22 -15.32
N GLY A 84 -3.63 14.16 -15.06
CA GLY A 84 -4.53 14.71 -16.07
C GLY A 84 -5.88 13.99 -16.20
N ASN A 85 -6.07 12.84 -15.54
CA ASN A 85 -7.38 12.19 -15.45
C ASN A 85 -8.06 12.47 -14.11
N SER A 86 -9.36 12.75 -14.16
CA SER A 86 -10.19 12.89 -12.96
C SER A 86 -10.49 11.54 -12.29
N SER A 87 -10.62 10.48 -13.09
CA SER A 87 -10.94 9.14 -12.61
C SER A 87 -9.68 8.34 -12.27
N PRO A 88 -9.71 7.52 -11.19
CA PRO A 88 -8.67 6.53 -10.95
C PRO A 88 -8.67 5.50 -12.09
N ALA A 89 -7.49 5.13 -12.56
CA ALA A 89 -7.31 4.09 -13.57
C ALA A 89 -7.64 2.70 -13.01
N TRP A 90 -7.31 2.45 -11.75
CA TRP A 90 -7.71 1.25 -11.04
C TRP A 90 -7.63 1.45 -9.53
N THR A 91 -8.43 0.67 -8.80
CA THR A 91 -8.36 0.55 -7.36
C THR A 91 -8.26 -0.92 -6.99
N GLU A 92 -7.42 -1.24 -6.01
CA GLU A 92 -7.24 -2.60 -5.51
C GLU A 92 -7.19 -2.59 -3.98
N GLU A 93 -7.96 -3.48 -3.34
CA GLU A 93 -7.96 -3.62 -1.89
C GLU A 93 -7.27 -4.94 -1.50
N ILE A 94 -6.36 -4.86 -0.53
CA ILE A 94 -5.52 -5.97 -0.08
C ILE A 94 -5.72 -6.15 1.41
N PHE A 95 -6.10 -7.35 1.83
CA PHE A 95 -6.16 -7.72 3.24
C PHE A 95 -4.82 -8.31 3.68
N LEU A 96 -4.20 -7.71 4.71
CA LEU A 96 -2.91 -8.16 5.26
C LEU A 96 -3.07 -9.37 6.16
N LYS A 97 -4.19 -9.44 6.90
CA LYS A 97 -4.57 -10.66 7.60
C LYS A 97 -5.29 -11.57 6.60
N PRO A 98 -4.96 -12.87 6.53
CA PRO A 98 -5.89 -13.80 5.93
C PRO A 98 -7.19 -13.69 6.71
N LEU A 99 -8.29 -13.36 6.03
CA LEU A 99 -9.58 -13.91 6.42
C LEU A 99 -9.32 -15.41 6.44
N THR A 100 -9.09 -16.00 7.61
CA THR A 100 -9.04 -17.46 7.74
C THR A 100 -10.30 -17.97 7.03
N PRO A 101 -10.20 -18.68 5.89
CA PRO A 101 -11.35 -19.48 5.51
C PRO A 101 -11.54 -20.45 6.69
N PRO A 102 -12.73 -20.51 7.32
CA PRO A 102 -12.99 -21.61 8.22
C PRO A 102 -12.75 -22.88 7.42
N VAL A 103 -11.76 -23.64 7.87
CA VAL A 103 -11.45 -25.00 7.45
C VAL A 103 -12.72 -25.73 7.01
N SER A 104 -12.87 -25.96 5.71
CA SER A 104 -13.75 -27.04 5.25
C SER A 104 -12.90 -28.30 5.32
N PRO A 105 -13.16 -29.23 6.27
CA PRO A 105 -12.45 -30.51 6.30
C PRO A 105 -12.76 -31.31 5.02
N PRO A 106 -11.90 -32.27 4.63
CA PRO A 106 -12.16 -33.11 3.48
C PRO A 106 -13.44 -33.91 3.73
N ALA A 107 -14.43 -33.78 2.84
CA ALA A 107 -15.55 -34.70 2.82
C ALA A 107 -14.99 -36.10 2.51
N THR A 108 -14.93 -36.94 3.55
CA THR A 108 -14.67 -38.37 3.43
C THR A 108 -15.92 -39.07 3.97
N SER A 109 -16.79 -39.51 3.07
CA SER A 109 -17.73 -40.62 3.23
C SER A 109 -18.29 -40.99 1.87
#